data_AF-L0HE41-F1
#
_entry.id   AF-L0HE41-F1
#
_cell.length_a   1.000
_cell.length_b   1.000
_cell.length_c   1.000
_cell.angle_alpha   90.00
_cell.angle_beta   90.00
_cell.angle_gamma   90.00
#
_symmetry.space_group_name_H-M   'P 1'
#
loop_
_entity.id
_entity.type
_entity.pdbx_description
1 polymer ?
#
loop_
_entity_poly.entity_id
_entity_poly.type
_entity_poly.pdbx_seq_one_letter_code
_entity_poly.pdbx_strand_id
1 'polypeptide(L)'
;MKIVPILLILGIFLIACGCSFPGEDPSGQARVFAEKAVASLKDADRMVDEHPQNATAWCIRGMSYNSVLGQYDVAIESYNRGLALEPDNAICWLGKSITLRNMRQYDEADACFETACRLDPSFQQYRVNGRDTNANYFIMLRRGPAVP
;
A
#
# COMPACT_ATOMS: atom_id res chain seq x y z
N MET A 1 -27.84 31.87 -54.60
CA MET A 1 -26.40 31.94 -54.26
C MET A 1 -26.26 31.97 -52.74
N LYS A 2 -25.78 30.85 -52.19
CA LYS A 2 -25.12 30.62 -50.90
C LYS A 2 -25.67 31.35 -49.65
N ILE A 3 -26.64 30.70 -49.03
CA ILE A 3 -26.83 30.68 -47.57
C ILE A 3 -25.75 29.75 -47.01
N VAL A 4 -24.74 30.28 -46.32
CA VAL A 4 -24.04 29.57 -45.23
C VAL A 4 -23.61 30.60 -44.18
N PRO A 5 -24.42 30.84 -43.13
CA PRO A 5 -23.98 31.47 -41.90
C PRO A 5 -23.62 30.39 -40.85
N ILE A 6 -22.85 30.77 -39.82
CA ILE A 6 -22.64 30.08 -38.52
C ILE A 6 -21.41 29.15 -38.34
N LEU A 7 -20.74 28.65 -39.39
CA LEU A 7 -19.61 27.71 -39.18
C LEU A 7 -18.23 28.33 -38.85
N LEU A 8 -18.10 29.66 -38.77
CA LEU A 8 -16.80 30.33 -38.62
C LEU A 8 -16.56 31.04 -37.28
N ILE A 9 -17.51 30.98 -36.34
CA ILE A 9 -17.36 31.59 -35.00
C ILE A 9 -17.23 30.52 -33.89
N LEU A 10 -17.51 29.24 -34.18
CA LEU A 10 -17.25 28.11 -33.27
C LEU A 10 -15.78 27.65 -33.24
N GLY A 11 -14.91 28.25 -34.06
CA GLY A 11 -13.47 27.94 -34.11
C GLY A 11 -12.60 28.72 -33.10
N ILE A 12 -13.16 29.70 -32.38
CA ILE A 12 -12.40 30.58 -31.47
C ILE A 12 -12.77 30.34 -29.98
N PHE A 13 -13.69 29.42 -29.68
CA PHE A 13 -14.11 29.11 -28.30
C PHE A 13 -13.51 27.83 -27.69
N LEU A 14 -12.52 27.20 -28.35
CA LEU A 14 -11.77 26.05 -27.81
C LEU A 14 -10.36 26.43 -27.31
N ILE A 15 -10.21 27.65 -26.79
CA ILE A 15 -9.00 28.09 -26.05
C ILE A 15 -9.28 28.19 -24.53
N ALA A 16 -10.45 27.75 -24.05
CA ALA A 16 -10.84 27.86 -22.63
C ALA A 16 -10.85 26.55 -21.83
N CYS A 17 -10.39 25.42 -22.39
CA CYS A 17 -10.08 24.24 -21.58
C CYS A 17 -8.98 23.45 -22.29
N GLY A 18 -7.72 23.84 -22.05
CA GLY A 18 -6.52 23.09 -22.45
C GLY A 18 -6.36 21.77 -21.70
N CYS A 19 -7.44 21.05 -21.44
CA CYS A 19 -7.43 19.66 -20.99
C CYS A 19 -7.44 18.70 -22.18
N SER A 20 -6.63 18.99 -23.19
CA SER A 20 -6.04 17.91 -23.99
C SER A 20 -4.81 17.49 -23.22
N PHE A 21 -4.92 16.50 -22.33
CA PHE A 21 -3.74 15.81 -21.77
C PHE A 21 -3.16 14.96 -22.92
N PRO A 22 -2.07 15.39 -23.58
CA PRO A 22 -1.52 14.67 -24.71
C PRO A 22 -0.39 13.79 -24.19
N GLY A 23 -0.61 12.48 -24.16
CA GLY A 23 0.45 11.50 -23.89
C GLY A 23 0.70 11.23 -22.42
N GLU A 24 -0.02 10.26 -21.87
CA GLU A 24 0.46 9.52 -20.71
C GLU A 24 1.67 8.71 -21.15
N ASP A 25 2.87 9.24 -20.92
CA ASP A 25 4.07 8.44 -20.89
C ASP A 25 3.97 7.50 -19.68
N PRO A 26 3.83 6.16 -19.87
CA PRO A 26 3.80 5.22 -18.76
C PRO A 26 5.06 5.33 -17.88
N SER A 27 6.17 5.82 -18.45
CA SER A 27 7.43 6.04 -17.75
C SER A 27 7.39 7.26 -16.82
N GLY A 28 6.60 8.29 -17.12
CA GLY A 28 6.44 9.48 -16.29
C GLY A 28 5.67 9.19 -15.00
N GLN A 29 4.55 8.45 -15.10
CA GLN A 29 3.80 7.99 -13.92
C GLN A 29 4.60 6.96 -13.11
N ALA A 30 5.29 6.02 -13.78
CA ALA A 30 6.16 5.06 -13.11
C ALA A 30 7.32 5.74 -12.36
N ARG A 31 7.91 6.79 -12.94
CA ARG A 31 8.97 7.58 -12.30
C ARG A 31 8.46 8.33 -11.07
N VAL A 32 7.31 9.00 -11.18
CA VAL A 32 6.69 9.70 -10.03
C VAL A 32 6.32 8.71 -8.93
N PHE A 33 5.83 7.51 -9.30
CA PHE A 33 5.57 6.45 -8.34
C PHE A 33 6.86 5.98 -7.66
N ALA A 34 7.92 5.70 -8.43
CA ALA A 34 9.22 5.29 -7.90
C ALA A 34 9.85 6.35 -6.99
N GLU A 35 9.80 7.63 -7.35
CA GLU A 35 10.30 8.74 -6.52
C GLU A 35 9.55 8.85 -5.19
N LYS A 36 8.22 8.80 -5.23
CA LYS A 36 7.39 8.80 -4.01
C LYS A 36 7.65 7.56 -3.16
N ALA A 37 7.84 6.42 -3.80
CA ALA A 37 8.10 5.15 -3.14
C ALA A 37 9.46 5.18 -2.42
N VAL A 38 10.52 5.69 -3.08
CA VAL A 38 11.85 5.88 -2.48
C VAL A 38 11.80 6.90 -1.33
N ALA A 39 11.06 8.01 -1.48
CA ALA A 39 10.86 8.97 -0.41
C ALA A 39 10.17 8.30 0.81
N SER A 40 9.14 7.49 0.56
CA SER A 40 8.42 6.77 1.61
C SER A 40 9.29 5.75 2.34
N LEU A 41 10.24 5.10 1.66
CA LEU A 41 11.21 4.21 2.31
C LEU A 41 12.16 5.00 3.21
N LYS A 42 12.70 6.12 2.70
CA LYS A 42 13.63 6.96 3.46
C LYS A 42 13.00 7.53 4.72
N ASP A 43 11.73 7.93 4.65
CA ASP A 43 10.99 8.38 5.83
C ASP A 43 10.77 7.25 6.83
N ALA A 44 10.48 6.04 6.36
CA ALA A 44 10.31 4.88 7.23
C ALA A 44 11.62 4.43 7.91
N ASP A 45 12.76 4.53 7.20
CA ASP A 45 14.09 4.32 7.78
C ASP A 45 14.39 5.36 8.86
N ARG A 46 14.10 6.64 8.59
CA ARG A 46 14.26 7.71 9.58
C ARG A 46 13.41 7.48 10.83
N MET A 47 12.19 6.97 10.69
CA MET A 47 11.33 6.67 11.85
C MET A 47 11.95 5.63 12.79
N VAL A 48 12.60 4.59 12.25
CA VAL A 48 13.26 3.58 13.07
C VAL A 48 14.59 4.08 13.64
N ASP A 49 15.27 5.00 12.97
CA ASP A 49 16.48 5.64 13.48
C ASP A 49 16.19 6.62 14.64
N GLU A 50 15.13 7.43 14.51
CA GLU A 50 14.69 8.37 15.55
C GLU A 50 14.05 7.65 16.75
N HIS A 51 13.34 6.54 16.47
CA HIS A 51 12.59 5.79 17.48
C HIS A 51 12.83 4.28 17.38
N PRO A 52 14.07 3.80 17.68
CA PRO A 52 14.44 2.40 17.49
C PRO A 52 13.72 1.42 18.41
N GLN A 53 13.10 1.91 19.49
CA GLN A 53 12.31 1.12 20.44
C GLN A 53 10.80 1.16 20.14
N ASN A 54 10.38 1.88 19.09
CA ASN A 54 8.97 1.95 18.71
C ASN A 54 8.63 0.82 17.73
N ALA A 55 7.90 -0.19 18.22
CA ALA A 55 7.45 -1.32 17.40
C ALA A 55 6.65 -0.87 16.16
N THR A 56 5.79 0.15 16.32
CA THR A 56 4.96 0.67 15.23
C THR A 56 5.82 1.25 14.11
N ALA A 57 6.93 1.92 14.42
CA ALA A 57 7.86 2.44 13.42
C ALA A 57 8.46 1.31 12.57
N TRP A 58 8.87 0.22 13.21
CA TRP A 58 9.37 -0.98 12.53
C TRP A 58 8.30 -1.66 11.65
N CYS A 59 7.05 -1.71 12.11
CA CYS A 59 5.95 -2.25 11.31
C CYS A 59 5.63 -1.36 10.10
N ILE A 60 5.66 -0.03 10.26
CA ILE A 60 5.52 0.93 9.15
C ILE A 60 6.63 0.74 8.13
N ARG A 61 7.88 0.58 8.59
CA ARG A 61 9.02 0.25 7.74
C ARG A 61 8.76 -1.02 6.93
N GLY A 62 8.32 -2.10 7.57
CA GLY A 62 7.97 -3.34 6.87
C GLY A 62 6.90 -3.14 5.79
N MET A 63 5.85 -2.38 6.11
CA MET A 63 4.76 -2.07 5.16
C MET A 63 5.26 -1.27 3.94
N SER A 64 6.13 -0.29 4.16
CA SER A 64 6.73 0.50 3.09
C SER A 64 7.58 -0.36 2.16
N TYR A 65 8.47 -1.21 2.70
CA TYR A 65 9.31 -2.11 1.89
C TYR A 65 8.50 -3.15 1.10
N ASN A 66 7.43 -3.68 1.70
CA ASN A 66 6.52 -4.60 1.03
C ASN A 66 5.78 -3.94 -0.15
N SER A 67 5.37 -2.67 0.01
CA SER A 67 4.53 -1.96 -0.98
C SER A 67 5.32 -1.37 -2.15
N VAL A 68 6.57 -0.96 -1.91
CA VAL A 68 7.33 -0.10 -2.83
C VAL A 68 8.14 -0.90 -3.86
N LEU A 69 8.70 -2.06 -3.50
CA LEU A 69 9.67 -2.74 -4.36
C LEU A 69 9.62 -4.27 -4.32
N GLY A 70 8.67 -4.86 -3.58
CA GLY A 70 8.70 -6.31 -3.33
C GLY A 70 9.98 -6.75 -2.62
N GLN A 71 10.62 -5.85 -1.86
CA GLN A 71 11.76 -6.16 -1.01
C GLN A 71 11.26 -6.86 0.25
N TYR A 72 10.77 -8.07 0.06
CA TYR A 72 10.10 -8.83 1.09
C TYR A 72 11.05 -9.22 2.22
N ASP A 73 12.32 -9.47 1.93
CA ASP A 73 13.33 -9.80 2.96
C ASP A 73 13.50 -8.68 4.00
N VAL A 74 13.67 -7.44 3.53
CA VAL A 74 13.80 -6.26 4.39
C VAL A 74 12.50 -5.99 5.15
N ALA A 75 11.35 -6.26 4.51
CA ALA A 75 10.06 -6.14 5.16
C ALA A 75 9.90 -7.15 6.32
N ILE A 76 10.24 -8.42 6.10
CA ILE A 76 10.21 -9.46 7.14
C ILE A 76 11.16 -9.14 8.28
N GLU A 77 12.38 -8.69 7.99
CA GLU A 77 13.32 -8.27 9.04
C GLU A 77 12.74 -7.13 9.89
N SER A 78 12.14 -6.13 9.24
CA SER A 78 11.51 -5.00 9.92
C SER A 78 10.34 -5.44 10.80
N TYR A 79 9.46 -6.32 10.29
CA TYR A 79 8.38 -6.88 11.08
C TYR A 79 8.88 -7.71 12.25
N ASN A 80 9.91 -8.54 12.07
CA ASN A 80 10.51 -9.32 13.16
C ASN A 80 11.07 -8.40 14.24
N ARG A 81 11.70 -7.28 13.86
CA ARG A 81 12.21 -6.31 14.83
C ARG A 81 11.09 -5.60 15.59
N GLY A 82 10.02 -5.22 14.91
CA GLY A 82 8.82 -4.65 15.54
C GLY A 82 8.17 -5.62 16.52
N LEU A 83 8.00 -6.88 16.10
CA LEU A 83 7.42 -7.94 16.92
C LEU A 83 8.31 -8.37 18.09
N ALA A 84 9.63 -8.21 17.98
CA ALA A 84 10.53 -8.42 19.12
C ALA A 84 10.37 -7.36 20.22
N LEU A 85 9.94 -6.15 19.85
CA LEU A 85 9.65 -5.05 20.78
C LEU A 85 8.22 -5.15 21.33
N GLU A 86 7.25 -5.46 20.47
CA GLU A 86 5.85 -5.60 20.81
C GLU A 86 5.27 -6.88 20.16
N PRO A 87 5.35 -8.03 20.86
CA PRO A 87 4.86 -9.30 20.33
C PRO A 87 3.36 -9.34 20.09
N ASP A 88 2.61 -8.47 20.76
CA ASP A 88 1.14 -8.44 20.73
C ASP A 88 0.59 -7.48 19.65
N ASN A 89 1.45 -6.95 18.77
CA ASN A 89 1.05 -6.05 17.71
C ASN A 89 0.42 -6.81 16.53
N ALA A 90 -0.91 -6.91 16.55
CA ALA A 90 -1.68 -7.67 15.58
C ALA A 90 -1.53 -7.15 14.13
N ILE A 91 -1.39 -5.83 13.94
CA ILE A 91 -1.16 -5.21 12.62
C ILE A 91 0.20 -5.63 12.06
N CYS A 92 1.22 -5.72 12.91
CA CYS A 92 2.56 -6.17 12.51
C CYS A 92 2.57 -7.64 12.05
N TRP A 93 1.88 -8.52 12.78
CA TRP A 93 1.69 -9.92 12.40
C TRP A 93 0.93 -10.05 11.06
N LEU A 94 -0.09 -9.24 10.86
CA LEU A 94 -0.85 -9.20 9.61
C LEU A 94 0.02 -8.71 8.44
N GLY A 95 0.82 -7.65 8.63
CA GLY A 95 1.76 -7.18 7.62
C GLY A 95 2.78 -8.26 7.23
N LYS A 96 3.32 -8.97 8.23
CA LYS A 96 4.25 -10.09 8.01
C LYS A 96 3.62 -11.24 7.24
N SER A 97 2.39 -11.66 7.57
CA SER A 97 1.72 -12.76 6.87
C SER A 97 1.49 -12.45 5.39
N ILE A 98 1.11 -11.21 5.07
CA ILE A 98 0.94 -10.73 3.70
C ILE A 98 2.25 -10.79 2.92
N THR A 99 3.34 -10.31 3.53
CA THR A 99 4.68 -10.37 2.91
C THR A 99 5.12 -11.81 2.66
N LEU A 100 4.93 -12.72 3.61
CA LEU A 100 5.22 -14.15 3.45
C LEU A 100 4.37 -14.79 2.34
N ARG A 101 3.09 -14.43 2.22
CA ARG A 101 2.24 -14.88 1.10
C ARG A 101 2.76 -14.38 -0.24
N ASN A 102 3.22 -13.13 -0.32
CA ASN A 102 3.86 -12.59 -1.53
C ASN A 102 5.12 -13.36 -1.91
N MET A 103 5.88 -13.85 -0.91
CA MET A 103 7.02 -14.75 -1.09
C MET A 103 6.64 -16.21 -1.36
N ARG A 104 5.33 -16.53 -1.41
CA ARG A 104 4.78 -17.90 -1.55
C ARG A 104 5.09 -18.84 -0.39
N GLN A 105 5.42 -18.30 0.78
CA GLN A 105 5.59 -19.04 2.03
C GLN A 105 4.25 -19.13 2.76
N TYR A 106 3.34 -19.94 2.22
CA TYR A 106 1.95 -19.98 2.68
C TYR A 106 1.79 -20.53 4.11
N ASP A 107 2.54 -21.57 4.49
CA ASP A 107 2.41 -22.17 5.82
C ASP A 107 2.80 -21.20 6.94
N GLU A 108 3.92 -20.49 6.75
CA GLU A 108 4.40 -19.47 7.70
C GLU A 108 3.49 -18.24 7.72
N ALA A 109 2.93 -17.87 6.56
CA ALA A 109 1.98 -16.78 6.46
C ALA A 109 0.68 -17.09 7.22
N ASP A 110 0.12 -18.28 7.04
CA ASP A 110 -1.12 -18.68 7.69
C ASP A 110 -0.92 -18.74 9.21
N ALA A 111 0.24 -19.22 9.71
CA ALA A 111 0.57 -19.16 11.14
C ALA A 111 0.68 -17.73 11.69
N CYS A 112 1.28 -16.81 10.93
CA CYS A 112 1.33 -15.39 11.30
C CYS A 112 -0.07 -14.75 11.30
N PHE A 113 -0.91 -15.10 10.33
CA PHE A 113 -2.27 -14.59 10.25
C PHE A 113 -3.17 -15.12 11.36
N GLU A 114 -3.05 -16.40 11.73
CA GLU A 114 -3.73 -16.98 12.89
C GLU A 114 -3.34 -16.25 14.19
N THR A 115 -2.05 -15.89 14.32
CA THR A 115 -1.58 -15.10 15.45
C THR A 115 -2.21 -13.70 15.45
N ALA A 116 -2.27 -13.02 14.30
CA ALA A 116 -2.96 -11.74 14.17
C ALA A 116 -4.44 -11.84 14.56
N CYS A 117 -5.16 -12.86 14.07
CA CYS A 117 -6.56 -13.12 14.41
C CYS A 117 -6.79 -13.47 15.88
N ARG A 118 -5.81 -14.08 16.55
CA ARG A 118 -5.87 -14.38 17.99
C ARG A 118 -5.75 -13.11 18.83
N LEU A 119 -4.91 -12.18 18.38
CA LEU A 119 -4.70 -10.88 19.05
C LEU A 119 -5.86 -9.91 18.77
N ASP A 120 -6.32 -9.86 17.53
CA ASP A 120 -7.48 -9.08 17.11
C ASP A 120 -8.42 -9.94 16.24
N PRO A 121 -9.54 -10.43 16.82
CA PRO A 121 -10.53 -11.22 16.11
C PRO A 121 -11.20 -10.50 14.93
N SER A 122 -11.13 -9.16 14.86
CA SER A 122 -11.67 -8.41 13.73
C SER A 122 -10.99 -8.79 12.41
N PHE A 123 -9.77 -9.32 12.46
CA PHE A 123 -9.07 -9.81 11.27
C PHE A 123 -9.64 -11.11 10.70
N GLN A 124 -10.41 -11.88 11.48
CA GLN A 124 -11.00 -13.14 10.99
C GLN A 124 -11.95 -12.92 9.81
N GLN A 125 -12.56 -11.74 9.70
CA GLN A 125 -13.43 -11.39 8.57
C GLN A 125 -12.67 -11.37 7.22
N TYR A 126 -11.34 -11.25 7.25
CA TYR A 126 -10.50 -11.23 6.06
C TYR A 126 -10.07 -12.63 5.60
N ARG A 127 -10.33 -13.67 6.41
CA ARG A 127 -10.13 -15.08 6.06
C ARG A 127 -11.27 -15.56 5.16
N VAL A 128 -11.02 -15.71 3.87
CA VAL A 128 -12.06 -16.16 2.91
C VAL A 128 -11.78 -17.60 2.50
N ASN A 129 -12.73 -18.51 2.73
CA ASN A 129 -12.66 -19.91 2.30
C ASN A 129 -11.38 -20.65 2.76
N GLY A 130 -10.88 -20.36 3.96
CA GLY A 130 -9.67 -20.98 4.49
C GLY A 130 -8.38 -20.54 3.78
N ARG A 131 -8.41 -19.46 2.99
CA ARG A 131 -7.23 -18.83 2.41
C ARG A 131 -7.24 -17.33 2.68
N ASP A 132 -6.16 -16.82 3.23
CA ASP A 132 -6.02 -15.39 3.50
C ASP A 132 -5.75 -14.68 2.17
N THR A 133 -6.72 -13.88 1.70
CA THR A 133 -6.60 -13.14 0.45
C THR A 133 -5.95 -11.78 0.68
N ASN A 134 -4.77 -11.58 0.08
CA ASN A 134 -4.07 -10.29 -0.01
C ASN A 134 -4.97 -9.09 -0.35
N ALA A 135 -6.04 -9.32 -1.11
CA ALA A 135 -6.97 -8.29 -1.57
C ALA A 135 -7.73 -7.60 -0.41
N ASN A 136 -7.90 -8.28 0.72
CA ASN A 136 -8.72 -7.78 1.82
C ASN A 136 -8.02 -6.68 2.66
N TYR A 137 -6.68 -6.65 2.69
CA TYR A 137 -5.94 -5.60 3.41
C TYR A 137 -6.04 -4.22 2.73
N PHE A 138 -6.03 -4.18 1.39
CA PHE A 138 -6.30 -2.93 0.66
C PHE A 138 -7.72 -2.41 0.92
N ILE A 139 -8.66 -3.30 1.25
CA ILE A 139 -10.01 -2.93 1.68
C ILE A 139 -9.99 -2.38 3.13
N MET A 140 -9.18 -2.94 4.03
CA MET A 140 -8.97 -2.40 5.40
C MET A 140 -8.44 -0.95 5.37
N LEU A 141 -7.37 -0.69 4.60
CA LEU A 141 -6.80 0.67 4.50
C LEU A 141 -7.74 1.68 3.82
N ARG A 142 -8.62 1.23 2.91
CA ARG A 142 -9.63 2.09 2.28
C ARG A 142 -10.90 2.30 3.11
N ARG A 143 -11.29 1.33 3.93
CA ARG A 143 -12.54 1.41 4.72
C ARG A 143 -12.36 2.13 6.04
N GLY A 144 -11.13 2.43 6.45
CA GLY A 144 -10.85 2.93 7.80
C GLY A 144 -11.19 1.86 8.86
N PRO A 145 -10.72 2.03 10.11
CA PRO A 145 -11.18 1.16 11.19
C PRO A 145 -12.70 1.29 11.27
N ALA A 146 -13.41 0.17 11.12
CA ALA A 146 -14.80 0.10 11.51
C ALA A 146 -14.81 0.17 13.05
N VAL A 147 -14.78 1.38 13.57
CA VAL A 147 -15.06 1.63 14.98
C VAL A 147 -16.57 1.36 15.17
N PRO A 148 -16.96 0.53 16.15
CA PRO A 148 -18.37 0.24 16.42
C PRO A 148 -19.18 1.49 16.76
#